data_AF-A0A2G9Y1F9-F1
#
_entry.id   AF-A0A2G9Y1F9-F1
#
_cell.length_a   1.000
_cell.length_b   1.000
_cell.length_c   1.000
_cell.angle_alpha   90.00
_cell.angle_beta   90.00
_cell.angle_gamma   90.00
#
_symmetry.space_group_name_H-M   'P 1'
#
loop_
_entity.id
_entity.type
_entity.pdbx_description
1 polymer ?
#
loop_
_entity_poly.entity_id
_entity_poly.type
_entity_poly.pdbx_seq_one_letter_code
_entity_poly.pdbx_strand_id
1 'polypeptide(L)'
;MEKTAKIAVIMVSMLSVYSGGWFLREKGGYRRSGEALILLGAIIYGSGIFLIGQIFNIRSNWPDAFLLWGIGVVVMGFAAGSFSLFYLSIPIWILGIFTCPFGILGAISDYDPFMMTSTLLIFAAFAVNFCAAFFIRKKAPDDVKDIF
;
A
#
# COMPACT_ATOMS: atom_id res chain seq x y z
N MET A 1 -2.31 26.26 10.26
CA MET A 1 -2.68 24.93 10.80
C MET A 1 -1.44 24.29 11.38
N GLU A 2 -1.48 23.88 12.65
CA GLU A 2 -0.38 23.13 13.25
C GLU A 2 -0.15 21.78 12.55
N LYS A 3 1.10 21.29 12.53
CA LYS A 3 1.46 20.01 11.90
C LYS A 3 0.62 18.86 12.47
N THR A 4 0.35 18.90 13.76
CA THR A 4 -0.48 17.94 14.50
C THR A 4 -1.89 17.84 13.93
N ALA A 5 -2.53 18.97 13.58
CA ALA A 5 -3.87 18.98 13.00
C ALA A 5 -3.91 18.29 11.64
N LYS A 6 -2.89 18.49 10.80
CA LYS A 6 -2.79 17.82 9.50
C LYS A 6 -2.67 16.30 9.65
N ILE A 7 -1.81 15.85 10.57
CA ILE A 7 -1.63 14.42 10.86
C ILE A 7 -2.92 13.82 11.41
N ALA A 8 -3.60 14.52 12.33
CA ALA A 8 -4.87 14.08 12.88
C ALA A 8 -5.93 13.87 11.78
N VAL A 9 -6.02 14.78 10.80
CA VAL A 9 -6.94 14.62 9.66
C VAL A 9 -6.62 13.37 8.83
N ILE A 10 -5.34 13.10 8.55
CA ILE A 10 -4.93 11.88 7.83
C ILE A 10 -5.34 10.63 8.63
N MET A 11 -5.03 10.60 9.92
CA MET A 11 -5.31 9.44 10.78
C MET A 11 -6.83 9.20 10.93
N VAL A 12 -7.60 10.26 11.20
CA VAL A 12 -9.06 10.17 11.37
C VAL A 12 -9.73 9.75 10.08
N SER A 13 -9.33 10.31 8.93
CA SER A 13 -9.90 9.94 7.63
C SER A 13 -9.60 8.47 7.29
N MET A 14 -8.36 8.03 7.48
CA MET A 14 -7.95 6.65 7.24
C MET A 14 -8.73 5.66 8.14
N LEU A 15 -8.79 5.94 9.44
CA LEU A 15 -9.52 5.10 10.39
C LEU A 15 -11.01 5.02 10.04
N SER A 16 -11.63 6.16 9.74
CA SER A 16 -13.06 6.24 9.41
C SER A 16 -13.39 5.41 8.16
N VAL A 17 -12.54 5.46 7.14
CA VAL A 17 -12.75 4.73 5.88
C VAL A 17 -12.55 3.22 6.08
N TYR A 18 -11.52 2.80 6.84
CA TYR A 18 -11.33 1.38 7.15
C TYR A 18 -12.44 0.82 8.04
N SER A 19 -12.81 1.53 9.12
CA SER A 19 -13.89 1.10 10.00
C SER A 19 -15.23 1.07 9.27
N GLY A 20 -15.48 2.06 8.43
CA GLY A 20 -16.68 2.13 7.58
C GLY A 20 -16.73 0.98 6.59
N GLY A 21 -15.62 0.70 5.90
CA GLY A 21 -15.53 -0.41 4.96
C GLY A 21 -15.72 -1.77 5.61
N TRP A 22 -15.11 -2.00 6.78
CA TRP A 22 -15.32 -3.22 7.56
C TRP A 22 -16.77 -3.37 8.03
N PHE A 23 -17.36 -2.30 8.59
CA PHE A 23 -18.75 -2.31 9.05
C PHE A 23 -19.73 -2.59 7.90
N LEU A 24 -19.55 -1.96 6.75
CA LEU A 24 -20.42 -2.14 5.59
C LEU A 24 -20.31 -3.56 5.01
N ARG A 25 -19.10 -4.13 5.05
CA ARG A 25 -18.83 -5.50 4.58
C ARG A 25 -19.46 -6.56 5.48
N GLU A 26 -19.34 -6.39 6.80
CA GLU A 26 -19.70 -7.43 7.77
C GLU A 26 -21.12 -7.30 8.32
N LYS A 27 -21.56 -6.06 8.60
CA LYS A 27 -22.88 -5.78 9.19
C LYS A 27 -23.89 -5.23 8.20
N GLY A 28 -23.42 -4.56 7.14
CA GLY A 28 -24.28 -3.91 6.15
C GLY A 28 -24.79 -4.83 5.04
N GLY A 29 -24.21 -6.03 4.87
CA GLY A 29 -24.51 -6.93 3.74
C GLY A 29 -24.03 -6.42 2.37
N TYR A 30 -23.42 -5.23 2.30
CA TYR A 30 -22.91 -4.63 1.07
C TYR A 30 -21.43 -5.00 0.86
N ARG A 31 -21.19 -6.27 0.49
CA ARG A 31 -19.85 -6.84 0.30
C ARG A 31 -18.97 -5.98 -0.62
N ARG A 32 -19.48 -5.60 -1.80
CA ARG A 32 -18.74 -4.83 -2.82
C ARG A 32 -18.37 -3.41 -2.34
N SER A 33 -19.33 -2.70 -1.73
CA SER A 33 -19.10 -1.34 -1.22
C SER A 33 -18.14 -1.33 -0.03
N GLY A 34 -18.23 -2.33 0.85
CA GLY A 34 -17.27 -2.50 1.94
C GLY A 34 -15.85 -2.77 1.45
N GLU A 35 -15.68 -3.63 0.43
CA GLU A 35 -14.37 -3.85 -0.19
C GLU A 35 -13.83 -2.59 -0.89
N ALA A 36 -14.67 -1.83 -1.58
CA ALA A 36 -14.28 -0.55 -2.19
C ALA A 36 -13.80 0.48 -1.15
N LEU A 37 -14.47 0.56 0.01
CA LEU A 37 -14.04 1.42 1.12
C LEU A 37 -12.71 0.95 1.72
N ILE A 38 -12.48 -0.37 1.87
CA ILE A 38 -11.21 -0.89 2.34
C ILE A 38 -10.07 -0.58 1.33
N LEU A 39 -10.35 -0.68 0.02
CA LEU A 39 -9.41 -0.24 -1.02
C LEU A 39 -9.13 1.25 -0.93
N LEU A 40 -10.15 2.08 -0.74
CA LEU A 40 -10.00 3.52 -0.56
C LEU A 40 -9.13 3.83 0.67
N GLY A 41 -9.31 3.10 1.78
CA GLY A 41 -8.47 3.21 2.96
C GLY A 41 -6.99 2.94 2.66
N ALA A 42 -6.71 1.96 1.80
CA ALA A 42 -5.34 1.65 1.38
C ALA A 42 -4.71 2.74 0.50
N ILE A 43 -5.51 3.46 -0.29
CA ILE A 43 -5.06 4.64 -1.06
C ILE A 43 -4.79 5.82 -0.13
N ILE A 44 -5.66 6.06 0.85
CA ILE A 44 -5.49 7.12 1.85
C ILE A 44 -4.23 6.86 2.68
N TYR A 45 -3.98 5.62 3.07
CA TYR A 45 -2.76 5.20 3.77
C TYR A 45 -1.50 5.60 2.98
N GLY A 46 -1.41 5.20 1.71
CA GLY A 46 -0.28 5.56 0.85
C GLY A 46 -0.12 7.06 0.66
N SER A 47 -1.22 7.74 0.36
CA SER A 47 -1.25 9.20 0.19
C SER A 47 -0.81 9.92 1.48
N GLY A 48 -1.18 9.38 2.64
CA GLY A 48 -0.78 9.87 3.95
C GLY A 48 0.74 9.83 4.17
N ILE A 49 1.42 8.75 3.73
CA ILE A 49 2.88 8.63 3.81
C ILE A 49 3.55 9.80 3.07
N PHE A 50 3.14 10.06 1.82
CA PHE A 50 3.70 11.17 1.03
C PHE A 50 3.37 12.54 1.65
N LEU A 51 2.15 12.72 2.17
CA LEU A 51 1.75 13.98 2.79
C LEU A 51 2.55 14.26 4.08
N ILE A 52 2.84 13.24 4.87
CA ILE A 52 3.70 13.34 6.06
C ILE A 52 5.12 13.75 5.65
N GLY A 53 5.66 13.12 4.60
CA GLY A 53 6.96 13.50 4.03
C GLY A 53 7.02 14.99 3.69
N GLN A 54 5.95 15.53 3.08
CA GLN A 54 5.83 16.95 2.76
C GLN A 54 5.69 17.85 4.01
N ILE A 55 4.89 17.47 5.00
CA ILE A 55 4.67 18.25 6.24
C ILE A 55 5.97 18.44 7.03
N PHE A 56 6.83 17.42 7.02
CA PHE A 56 8.10 17.43 7.74
C PHE A 56 9.30 17.80 6.87
N ASN A 57 9.11 18.05 5.56
CA ASN A 57 10.19 18.27 4.59
C ASN A 57 11.27 17.17 4.66
N ILE A 58 10.84 15.92 4.85
CA ILE A 58 11.74 14.78 4.95
C ILE A 58 12.32 14.53 3.55
N ARG A 59 13.63 14.72 3.39
CA ARG A 59 14.37 14.31 2.20
C ARG A 59 14.70 12.82 2.33
N SER A 60 13.68 11.99 2.13
CA SER A 60 13.83 10.53 2.07
C SER A 60 13.78 10.07 0.63
N ASN A 61 14.34 8.89 0.39
CA ASN A 61 14.28 8.27 -0.92
C ASN A 61 12.83 7.90 -1.25
N TRP A 62 12.41 8.23 -2.47
CA TRP A 62 11.08 7.91 -2.99
C TRP A 62 10.72 6.42 -2.88
N PRO A 63 11.64 5.46 -3.13
CA PRO A 63 11.38 4.03 -2.97
C PRO A 63 10.91 3.62 -1.57
N ASP A 64 11.40 4.28 -0.51
CA ASP A 64 11.05 3.92 0.88
C ASP A 64 9.57 4.13 1.17
N ALA A 65 8.98 5.20 0.61
CA ALA A 65 7.56 5.48 0.73
C ALA A 65 6.70 4.39 0.05
N PHE A 66 7.11 3.93 -1.14
CA PHE A 66 6.42 2.84 -1.83
C PHE A 66 6.60 1.49 -1.13
N LEU A 67 7.76 1.25 -0.50
CA LEU A 67 8.00 0.05 0.32
C LEU A 67 7.04 0.03 1.52
N LEU A 68 6.97 1.12 2.28
CA LEU A 68 6.04 1.25 3.42
C LEU A 68 4.58 1.12 2.99
N TRP A 69 4.22 1.72 1.85
CA TRP A 69 2.87 1.60 1.30
C TRP A 69 2.55 0.16 0.92
N GLY A 70 3.41 -0.50 0.15
CA GLY A 70 3.24 -1.87 -0.31
C GLY A 70 3.13 -2.87 0.84
N ILE A 71 3.99 -2.77 1.86
CA ILE A 71 3.93 -3.63 3.05
C ILE A 71 2.60 -3.45 3.78
N GLY A 72 2.17 -2.21 4.02
CA GLY A 72 0.89 -1.94 4.70
C GLY A 72 -0.31 -2.49 3.94
N VAL A 73 -0.31 -2.38 2.61
CA VAL A 73 -1.39 -2.93 1.75
C VAL A 73 -1.41 -4.46 1.81
N VAL A 74 -0.25 -5.12 1.79
CA VAL A 74 -0.15 -6.59 1.89
C VAL A 74 -0.65 -7.07 3.26
N VAL A 75 -0.18 -6.45 4.34
CA VAL A 75 -0.63 -6.77 5.71
C VAL A 75 -2.15 -6.59 5.83
N MET A 76 -2.67 -5.49 5.29
CA MET A 76 -4.12 -5.24 5.29
C MET A 76 -4.87 -6.23 4.39
N GLY A 77 -4.28 -6.66 3.28
CA GLY A 77 -4.81 -7.71 2.39
C GLY A 77 -5.02 -9.03 3.11
N PHE A 78 -4.04 -9.44 3.92
CA PHE A 78 -4.15 -10.61 4.78
C PHE A 78 -5.16 -10.41 5.91
N ALA A 79 -5.13 -9.27 6.61
CA ALA A 79 -6.03 -9.00 7.73
C ALA A 79 -7.51 -8.90 7.29
N ALA A 80 -7.77 -8.27 6.15
CA ALA A 80 -9.11 -8.16 5.59
C ALA A 80 -9.54 -9.43 4.84
N GLY A 81 -8.62 -10.31 4.44
CA GLY A 81 -8.92 -11.45 3.57
C GLY A 81 -9.52 -11.04 2.22
N SER A 82 -9.11 -9.89 1.68
CA SER A 82 -9.68 -9.30 0.45
C SER A 82 -8.69 -9.46 -0.71
N PHE A 83 -9.08 -10.20 -1.74
CA PHE A 83 -8.25 -10.38 -2.95
C PHE A 83 -7.96 -9.06 -3.67
N SER A 84 -8.89 -8.12 -3.63
CA SER A 84 -8.76 -6.80 -4.28
C SER A 84 -7.55 -6.00 -3.77
N LEU A 85 -7.16 -6.16 -2.50
CA LEU A 85 -5.97 -5.49 -1.94
C LEU A 85 -4.67 -6.06 -2.50
N PHE A 86 -4.63 -7.36 -2.79
CA PHE A 86 -3.48 -7.96 -3.47
C PHE A 86 -3.35 -7.42 -4.89
N TYR A 87 -4.46 -7.25 -5.61
CA TYR A 87 -4.44 -6.58 -6.92
C TYR A 87 -3.96 -5.14 -6.83
N LEU A 88 -4.34 -4.39 -5.79
CA LEU A 88 -3.84 -3.02 -5.57
C LEU A 88 -2.34 -2.98 -5.25
N SER A 89 -1.82 -4.00 -4.57
CA SER A 89 -0.40 -4.03 -4.20
C SER A 89 0.53 -4.20 -5.40
N ILE A 90 0.12 -4.92 -6.44
CA ILE A 90 0.92 -5.15 -7.66
C ILE A 90 1.35 -3.83 -8.34
N PRO A 91 0.44 -2.91 -8.71
CA PRO A 91 0.83 -1.64 -9.31
C PRO A 91 1.65 -0.78 -8.35
N ILE A 92 1.43 -0.84 -7.02
CA ILE A 92 2.26 -0.11 -6.04
C ILE A 92 3.71 -0.58 -6.12
N TRP A 93 3.94 -1.88 -6.15
CA TRP A 93 5.30 -2.44 -6.28
C TRP A 93 5.94 -2.10 -7.63
N ILE A 94 5.17 -2.18 -8.72
CA ILE A 94 5.63 -1.78 -10.06
C ILE A 94 6.04 -0.30 -10.06
N LEU A 95 5.20 0.58 -9.52
CA LEU A 95 5.52 2.01 -9.39
C LEU A 95 6.78 2.24 -8.54
N GLY A 96 6.94 1.50 -7.44
CA GLY A 96 8.16 1.52 -6.64
C GLY A 96 9.40 1.17 -7.47
N ILE A 97 9.33 0.12 -8.29
CA ILE A 97 10.41 -0.26 -9.23
C ILE A 97 10.65 0.83 -10.28
N PHE A 98 9.60 1.44 -10.84
CA PHE A 98 9.73 2.54 -11.81
C PHE A 98 10.34 3.81 -11.20
N THR A 99 10.18 4.04 -9.90
CA THR A 99 10.87 5.16 -9.22
C THR A 99 12.36 4.90 -8.95
N CYS A 100 12.83 3.66 -9.10
CA CYS A 100 14.24 3.29 -8.96
C CYS A 100 15.18 4.07 -9.89
N PRO A 101 14.98 4.15 -11.22
CA PRO A 101 15.85 4.92 -12.11
C PRO A 101 15.91 6.41 -11.74
N PHE A 102 14.82 7.00 -11.24
CA PHE A 102 14.83 8.38 -10.73
C PHE A 102 15.65 8.53 -9.43
N GLY A 103 15.62 7.54 -8.55
CA GLY A 103 16.48 7.48 -7.37
C GLY A 103 17.96 7.29 -7.73
N ILE A 104 18.26 6.39 -8.66
CA ILE A 104 19.63 6.13 -9.14
C ILE A 104 20.20 7.38 -9.80
N LEU A 105 19.45 8.10 -10.64
CA LEU A 105 19.93 9.32 -11.29
C LEU A 105 20.35 10.40 -10.28
N GLY A 106 19.63 10.51 -9.15
CA GLY A 106 20.01 11.36 -8.02
C GLY A 106 21.23 10.82 -7.24
N ALA A 107 21.33 9.49 -7.09
CA ALA A 107 22.40 8.81 -6.38
C ALA A 107 23.78 8.87 -7.09
N ILE A 108 23.82 9.17 -8.39
CA ILE A 108 25.09 9.45 -9.11
C ILE A 108 25.74 10.73 -8.53
N SER A 109 24.95 11.63 -7.94
CA SER A 109 25.44 12.86 -7.30
C SER A 109 25.72 12.72 -5.80
N ASP A 110 25.04 11.81 -5.09
CA ASP A 110 25.17 11.58 -3.63
C ASP A 110 24.95 10.07 -3.36
N TYR A 111 26.03 9.31 -3.17
CA TYR A 111 25.97 7.86 -3.02
C TYR A 111 25.64 7.45 -1.58
N ASP A 112 24.37 7.13 -1.31
CA ASP A 112 23.92 6.60 -0.02
C ASP A 112 23.69 5.08 -0.07
N PRO A 113 24.40 4.26 0.74
CA PRO A 113 24.25 2.79 0.78
C PRO A 113 22.82 2.31 1.04
N PHE A 114 22.02 3.10 1.76
CA PHE A 114 20.63 2.79 2.08
C PHE A 114 19.73 2.70 0.81
N MET A 115 20.05 3.42 -0.26
CA MET A 115 19.26 3.36 -1.50
C MET A 115 19.31 1.98 -2.16
N MET A 116 20.46 1.30 -2.11
CA MET A 116 20.58 -0.04 -2.69
C MET A 116 19.80 -1.08 -1.86
N THR A 117 19.84 -0.98 -0.53
CA THR A 117 19.11 -1.90 0.36
C THR A 117 17.60 -1.79 0.17
N SER A 118 17.06 -0.57 0.13
CA SER A 118 15.63 -0.34 -0.10
C SER A 118 15.16 -0.83 -1.47
N THR A 119 15.99 -0.69 -2.49
CA THR A 119 15.69 -1.18 -3.84
C THR A 119 15.60 -2.71 -3.87
N LEU A 120 16.56 -3.40 -3.26
CA LEU A 120 16.53 -4.87 -3.14
C LEU A 120 15.32 -5.35 -2.34
N LEU A 121 14.95 -4.62 -1.27
CA LEU A 121 13.76 -4.92 -0.47
C LEU A 121 12.47 -4.81 -1.28
N ILE A 122 12.34 -3.82 -2.16
CA ILE A 122 11.17 -3.68 -3.04
C ILE A 122 11.06 -4.87 -4.01
N PHE A 123 12.17 -5.30 -4.62
CA PHE A 123 12.19 -6.48 -5.49
C PHE A 123 11.84 -7.76 -4.73
N ALA A 124 12.42 -7.95 -3.54
CA ALA A 124 12.12 -9.10 -2.69
C ALA A 124 10.66 -9.10 -2.24
N ALA A 125 10.13 -7.95 -1.81
CA ALA A 125 8.74 -7.81 -1.39
C ALA A 125 7.76 -8.02 -2.57
N PHE A 126 8.10 -7.53 -3.77
CA PHE A 126 7.33 -7.83 -4.97
C PHE A 126 7.30 -9.33 -5.27
N ALA A 127 8.44 -10.01 -5.19
CA ALA A 127 8.53 -11.46 -5.42
C ALA A 127 7.73 -12.25 -4.36
N VAL A 128 7.87 -11.90 -3.08
CA VAL A 128 7.11 -12.52 -1.98
C VAL A 128 5.62 -12.31 -2.17
N ASN A 129 5.20 -11.11 -2.54
CA ASN A 129 3.79 -10.80 -2.76
C ASN A 129 3.24 -11.51 -4.01
N PHE A 130 4.02 -11.61 -5.08
CA PHE A 130 3.67 -12.40 -6.26
C PHE A 130 3.51 -13.89 -5.92
N CYS A 131 4.46 -14.46 -5.15
CA CYS A 131 4.35 -15.83 -4.65
C CYS A 131 3.11 -15.99 -3.76
N ALA A 132 2.88 -15.08 -2.81
CA ALA A 132 1.72 -15.11 -1.93
C ALA A 132 0.40 -15.05 -2.71
N ALA A 133 0.27 -14.10 -3.64
CA ALA A 133 -0.89 -13.99 -4.52
C ALA A 133 -1.09 -15.26 -5.36
N PHE A 134 0.00 -15.85 -5.88
CA PHE A 134 -0.03 -17.11 -6.64
C PHE A 134 -0.48 -18.30 -5.78
N PHE A 135 0.04 -18.44 -4.56
CA PHE A 135 -0.35 -19.49 -3.62
C PHE A 135 -1.81 -19.37 -3.19
N ILE A 136 -2.28 -18.15 -2.90
CA ILE A 136 -3.67 -17.91 -2.52
C ILE A 136 -4.60 -18.20 -3.71
N ARG A 137 -4.24 -17.78 -4.94
CA ARG A 137 -5.02 -18.09 -6.15
C ARG A 137 -5.09 -19.58 -6.45
N LYS A 138 -4.01 -20.33 -6.20
CA LYS A 138 -3.97 -21.78 -6.40
C LYS A 138 -4.83 -22.55 -5.36
N LYS A 139 -5.09 -21.95 -4.20
CA LYS A 139 -5.87 -22.53 -3.11
C LYS A 139 -7.35 -22.07 -3.11
N ALA A 140 -7.71 -21.12 -3.97
CA ALA A 140 -9.08 -20.62 -4.07
C ALA A 140 -9.97 -21.61 -4.85
N PRO A 141 -11.12 -22.05 -4.30
CA PRO A 141 -12.10 -22.86 -5.01
C PRO A 141 -12.69 -22.09 -6.20
N ASP A 142 -13.17 -22.82 -7.21
CA ASP A 142 -13.56 -22.28 -8.52
C ASP A 142 -14.75 -21.30 -8.46
N ASP A 143 -15.53 -21.24 -7.36
CA ASP A 143 -16.69 -20.36 -7.20
C ASP A 143 -16.35 -18.88 -6.94
N VAL A 144 -15.15 -18.57 -6.42
CA VAL A 144 -14.67 -17.20 -6.17
C VAL A 144 -14.13 -16.54 -7.45
N LYS A 145 -13.86 -17.34 -8.50
CA LYS A 145 -13.34 -16.84 -9.78
C LYS A 145 -14.39 -16.11 -10.61
N ASP A 146 -15.68 -16.38 -10.38
CA ASP A 146 -16.78 -15.86 -11.21
C ASP A 146 -17.33 -14.50 -10.72
N ILE A 147 -16.84 -13.96 -9.59
CA ILE A 147 -17.31 -12.69 -9.02
C ILE A 147 -16.39 -11.51 -9.41
N PHE A 148 -15.29 -11.77 -10.12
CA PHE A 148 -14.37 -10.75 -10.64
C PHE A 148 -14.11 -10.91 -12.13
#